data_AF-A0A6N7M3B6-F1
#
_entry.id   AF-A0A6N7M3B6-F1
#
_cell.length_a   1.000
_cell.length_b   1.000
_cell.length_c   1.000
_cell.angle_alpha   90.00
_cell.angle_beta   90.00
_cell.angle_gamma   90.00
#
_symmetry.space_group_name_H-M   'P 1'
#
loop_
_entity.id
_entity.type
_entity.pdbx_description
1 polymer ?
#
loop_
_entity_poly.entity_id
_entity_poly.type
_entity_poly.pdbx_seq_one_letter_code
_entity_poly.pdbx_strand_id
1 'polypeptide(L)' 'PTFSICEQHGYIKGEHKSCPQCGSECEVWSRSVGYLRPVDQWNKGKQEEFQDRKTFDRQLKAQTLK' A
#
# COMPACT_ATOMS: atom_id res chain seq x y z
N PRO A 1 -1.60 -6.38 -4.12
CA PRO A 1 -2.42 -5.97 -2.95
C PRO A 1 -1.52 -5.17 -2.01
N THR A 2 -2.04 -4.10 -1.44
CA THR A 2 -1.31 -3.24 -0.49
C THR A 2 -2.19 -3.04 0.74
N PHE A 3 -1.60 -3.21 1.92
CA PHE A 3 -2.24 -3.00 3.20
C PHE A 3 -1.20 -2.48 4.20
N SER A 4 -1.67 -1.95 5.31
CA SER A 4 -0.84 -1.48 6.40
C SER A 4 -1.13 -2.24 7.68
N ILE A 5 -0.14 -2.33 8.57
CA ILE A 5 -0.29 -2.90 9.91
C ILE A 5 0.06 -1.83 10.93
N CYS A 6 -0.86 -1.56 11.85
CA CYS A 6 -0.61 -0.82 13.08
C CYS A 6 -0.33 -1.82 14.21
N GLU A 7 0.69 -1.59 15.03
CA GLU A 7 1.01 -2.45 16.18
C GLU A 7 -0.15 -2.56 17.18
N GLN A 8 -0.96 -1.52 17.31
CA GLN A 8 -2.08 -1.46 18.26
C GLN A 8 -3.42 -1.93 17.68
N HIS A 9 -3.69 -1.56 16.42
CA HIS A 9 -5.01 -1.75 15.80
C HIS A 9 -5.02 -2.85 14.72
N GLY A 10 -3.85 -3.39 14.37
CA GLY A 10 -3.71 -4.48 13.42
C GLY A 10 -3.88 -4.05 11.96
N TYR A 11 -4.60 -4.86 11.21
CA TYR A 11 -4.71 -4.75 9.75
C TYR A 11 -5.53 -3.52 9.30
N ILE A 12 -4.98 -2.76 8.36
CA ILE A 12 -5.60 -1.59 7.73
C ILE A 12 -5.56 -1.78 6.22
N LYS A 13 -6.71 -1.63 5.55
CA LYS A 13 -6.80 -1.78 4.09
C LYS A 13 -6.19 -0.56 3.40
N GLY A 14 -5.26 -0.79 2.47
CA GLY A 14 -4.63 0.27 1.68
C GLY A 14 -3.27 0.70 2.22
N GLU A 15 -2.67 1.69 1.57
CA GLU A 15 -1.39 2.26 1.97
C GLU A 15 -1.59 3.38 2.98
N HIS A 16 -1.30 3.10 4.24
CA HIS A 16 -1.31 4.07 5.32
C HIS A 16 0.04 4.06 6.04
N LYS A 17 0.77 5.17 6.01
CA LYS A 17 2.02 5.35 6.78
C LYS A 17 1.75 5.64 8.26
N SER A 18 0.56 6.16 8.56
CA SER A 18 0.11 6.46 9.91
C SER A 18 -1.27 5.85 10.15
N CYS A 19 -1.48 5.31 11.34
CA CYS A 19 -2.71 4.66 11.73
C CYS A 19 -3.84 5.70 11.77
N PRO A 20 -4.98 5.47 11.09
CA PRO A 20 -6.10 6.40 11.11
C PRO A 20 -6.79 6.47 12.48
N GLN A 21 -6.52 5.53 13.40
CA GLN A 21 -7.15 5.49 14.72
C GLN A 21 -6.30 6.15 15.82
N CYS A 22 -5.00 5.87 15.87
CA CYS A 22 -4.11 6.41 16.91
C CYS A 22 -2.98 7.32 16.40
N GLY A 23 -2.82 7.45 15.08
CA GLY A 23 -1.76 8.27 14.48
C GLY A 23 -0.35 7.68 14.56
N SER A 24 -0.17 6.50 15.16
CA SER A 24 1.13 5.82 15.22
C SER A 24 1.62 5.42 13.83
N GLU A 25 2.92 5.19 13.69
CA GLU A 25 3.48 4.65 12.45
C GLU A 25 2.87 3.27 12.12
N CYS A 26 2.72 2.99 10.83
CA CYS A 26 2.25 1.72 10.31
C CYS A 26 3.25 1.13 9.31
N GLU A 27 3.43 -0.19 9.38
CA GLU A 27 4.19 -0.91 8.38
C GLU A 27 3.35 -1.08 7.12
N VAL A 28 3.82 -0.58 5.98
CA VAL A 28 3.17 -0.79 4.68
C VAL A 28 3.66 -2.09 4.08
N TRP A 29 2.75 -3.01 3.81
CA TRP A 29 3.02 -4.31 3.21
C TRP A 29 2.46 -4.37 1.78
N SER A 30 3.29 -4.87 0.87
CA SER A 30 2.85 -5.15 -0.50
C SER A 30 3.54 -6.38 -1.07
N ARG A 31 3.09 -6.82 -2.24
CA ARG A 31 3.73 -7.92 -2.98
C ARG A 31 4.89 -7.35 -3.79
N SER A 32 6.11 -7.83 -3.51
CA SER A 32 7.30 -7.46 -4.28
C SER A 32 7.37 -8.24 -5.60
N VAL A 33 7.86 -9.49 -5.58
CA VAL A 33 8.01 -10.38 -6.76
C VAL A 33 7.36 -11.77 -6.57
N GLY A 34 6.39 -11.89 -5.67
CA GLY A 34 5.67 -13.16 -5.47
C GLY A 34 5.19 -13.40 -4.03
N TYR A 35 5.81 -12.73 -3.07
CA TYR A 35 5.44 -12.78 -1.65
C TYR A 35 5.25 -11.38 -1.07
N LEU A 36 4.59 -11.31 0.08
CA LEU A 36 4.34 -10.07 0.82
C LEU A 36 5.56 -9.73 1.68
N ARG A 37 5.96 -8.46 1.69
CA ARG A 37 7.05 -7.93 2.52
C ARG A 37 6.79 -6.45 2.83
N PRO A 38 7.25 -5.92 3.99
CA PRO A 38 7.26 -4.49 4.25
C PRO A 38 8.00 -3.73 3.13
N VAL A 39 7.39 -2.65 2.63
CA VAL A 39 7.90 -1.88 1.48
C VAL A 39 9.21 -1.15 1.82
N ASP A 40 9.34 -0.67 3.05
CA ASP A 40 10.55 -0.05 3.60
C ASP A 40 11.77 -0.98 3.58
N GLN A 41 11.56 -2.29 3.72
CA GLN A 41 12.61 -3.31 3.65
C GLN A 41 13.00 -3.70 2.22
N TRP A 42 12.38 -3.11 1.20
CA TRP A 42 12.76 -3.37 -0.18
C TRP A 42 14.04 -2.59 -0.52
N ASN A 43 14.78 -3.03 -1.54
CA ASN A 43 15.88 -2.22 -2.04
C ASN A 43 15.37 -0.92 -2.70
N LYS A 44 16.26 0.06 -2.86
CA LYS A 44 15.91 1.39 -3.39
C LYS A 44 15.16 1.33 -4.73
N GLY A 45 15.61 0.49 -5.66
CA GLY A 45 14.97 0.37 -6.98
C GLY A 45 13.54 -0.16 -6.88
N LYS A 46 13.28 -1.13 -6.01
CA LYS A 46 11.93 -1.66 -5.77
C LYS A 46 11.03 -0.68 -5.03
N GLN A 47 11.58 0.18 -4.18
CA GLN A 47 10.80 1.26 -3.54
C GLN A 47 10.36 2.30 -4.57
N GLU A 48 11.23 2.68 -5.51
CA GLU A 48 10.86 3.56 -6.64
C GLU A 48 9.82 2.88 -7.54
N GLU A 49 10.03 1.60 -7.91
CA GLU A 49 9.04 0.84 -8.67
C GLU A 49 7.67 0.79 -7.98
N PHE A 50 7.64 0.74 -6.63
CA PHE A 50 6.40 0.73 -5.86
C PHE A 50 5.68 2.08 -5.92
N GLN A 51 6.41 3.19 -5.81
CA GLN A 51 5.85 4.55 -5.92
C GLN A 51 5.22 4.80 -7.30
N ASP A 52 5.80 4.22 -8.35
CA ASP A 52 5.28 4.33 -9.73
C ASP A 52 4.08 3.41 -10.03
N ARG A 53 3.67 2.53 -9.09
CA ARG A 53 2.56 1.59 -9.33
C ARG A 53 1.23 2.33 -9.46
N LYS A 54 0.49 1.97 -10.51
CA LYS A 54 -0.91 2.37 -10.67
C LYS A 54 -1.83 1.27 -10.17
N THR A 55 -2.72 1.63 -9.24
CA THR A 55 -3.77 0.72 -8.77
C THR A 55 -4.95 0.75 -9.73
N PHE A 56 -5.59 -0.41 -9.89
CA PHE A 56 -6.82 -0.49 -10.64
C PHE A 56 -7.99 -0.08 -9.75
N ASP A 57 -8.63 1.05 -10.06
CA ASP A 57 -9.92 1.41 -9.47
C ASP A 57 -11.04 1.07 -10.46
N ARG A 58 -12.01 0.27 -9.99
CA ARG A 58 -13.16 -0.15 -10.79
C ARG A 58 -14.09 1.03 -11.11
N GLN A 59 -14.07 2.10 -10.32
CA GLN A 59 -14.90 3.29 -10.51
C GLN A 59 -14.38 4.24 -11.61
N LEU A 60 -13.09 4.20 -11.94
CA LEU A 60 -12.50 5.08 -12.97
C LEU A 60 -12.87 4.70 -14.40
N LYS A 61 -13.40 3.49 -14.64
CA LYS A 61 -13.81 3.04 -15.98
C LYS A 61 -15.15 3.58 -16.48
N ALA A 62 -15.94 4.22 -15.61
CA ALA A 62 -17.28 4.71 -15.99
C ALA A 62 -17.27 6.10 -16.65
N GLN A 63 -16.14 6.79 -16.73
CA GLN A 63 -16.08 8.21 -17.15
C GLN A 63 -15.48 8.46 -18.54
N THR A 64 -15.17 7.43 -19.33
CA THR A 64 -14.58 7.60 -20.68
C THR A 64 -15.48 7.10 -21.82
N LEU A 65 -16.79 7.08 -21.59
CA LEU A 65 -17.80 6.90 -22.65
C LEU A 65 -18.74 8.11 -22.63
N LYS A 66 -18.22 9.26 -23.08
CA LYS A 66 -19.02 10.37 -23.60
C LYS A 66 -18.30 10.97 -24.79
#